data_AF-A0A420C5D0-F1
#
_entry.id   AF-A0A420C5D0-F1
#
_cell.length_a   1.000
_cell.length_b   1.000
_cell.length_c   1.000
_cell.angle_alpha   90.00
_cell.angle_beta   90.00
_cell.angle_gamma   90.00
#
_symmetry.space_group_name_H-M   'P 1'
#
loop_
_entity.id
_entity.type
_entity.pdbx_description
1 polymer ?
#
loop_
_entity_poly.entity_id
_entity_poly.type
_entity_poly.pdbx_seq_one_letter_code
_entity_poly.pdbx_strand_id
1 'polypeptide(L)'
;MRGKIGIAVGLAAGYVLGARAGRQRYEQIKEKAQQIWELDPVQKQVGKVTELGKSAALAVPSVVWDSAKKVVKAAGKSGTPGEKLDAAVAEGEKAAGDVRKAAERDARKVADASAVADS
;
A
#
# COMPACT_ATOMS: atom_id res chain seq x y z
N MET A 1 -27.18 1.70 -8.28
CA MET A 1 -26.30 1.98 -7.12
C MET A 1 -26.19 0.83 -6.12
N ARG A 2 -27.17 -0.10 -6.04
CA ARG A 2 -27.25 -1.15 -5.00
C ARG A 2 -26.06 -2.12 -4.93
N GLY A 3 -25.42 -2.47 -6.05
CA GLY A 3 -24.30 -3.42 -6.06
C GLY A 3 -22.97 -2.91 -5.46
N LYS A 4 -22.75 -1.58 -5.45
CA LYS A 4 -21.49 -1.00 -4.93
C LYS A 4 -21.42 -1.03 -3.40
N ILE A 5 -22.58 -0.92 -2.75
CA ILE A 5 -22.71 -0.95 -1.28
C ILE A 5 -22.31 -2.34 -0.75
N GLY A 6 -22.74 -3.42 -1.41
CA GLY A 6 -22.37 -4.78 -1.02
C GLY A 6 -20.87 -5.06 -1.09
N ILE A 7 -20.18 -4.54 -2.11
CA ILE A 7 -18.72 -4.68 -2.23
C ILE A 7 -18.00 -3.91 -1.13
N ALA A 8 -18.40 -2.66 -0.86
CA ALA A 8 -17.80 -1.86 0.21
C ALA A 8 -17.97 -2.53 1.59
N VAL A 9 -19.17 -3.07 1.87
CA VAL A 9 -19.46 -3.80 3.10
C VAL A 9 -18.65 -5.10 3.17
N GLY A 10 -18.54 -5.85 2.07
CA GLY A 10 -17.75 -7.09 2.01
C GLY A 10 -16.25 -6.84 2.23
N LEU A 11 -15.69 -5.77 1.66
CA LEU A 11 -14.30 -5.37 1.89
C LEU A 11 -14.07 -4.94 3.35
N ALA A 12 -14.95 -4.13 3.92
CA ALA A 12 -14.85 -3.71 5.31
C ALA A 12 -14.95 -4.91 6.27
N ALA A 13 -15.90 -5.81 6.02
CA ALA A 13 -16.06 -7.04 6.79
C ALA A 13 -14.85 -7.97 6.65
N GLY A 14 -14.31 -8.14 5.44
CA GLY A 14 -13.11 -8.94 5.17
C GLY A 14 -11.87 -8.39 5.87
N TYR A 15 -11.68 -7.07 5.86
CA TYR A 15 -10.57 -6.42 6.58
C TYR A 15 -10.67 -6.63 8.09
N VAL A 16 -11.85 -6.44 8.68
CA VAL A 16 -12.08 -6.65 10.12
C VAL A 16 -11.88 -8.12 10.50
N LEU A 17 -12.43 -9.05 9.72
CA LEU A 17 -12.30 -10.47 9.99
C LEU A 17 -10.84 -10.94 9.86
N GLY A 18 -10.12 -10.47 8.84
CA GLY A 18 -8.69 -10.75 8.65
C GLY A 18 -7.81 -10.18 9.76
N ALA A 19 -8.11 -8.97 10.24
CA ALA A 19 -7.37 -8.34 11.34
C ALA A 19 -7.67 -8.98 12.72
N ARG A 20 -8.86 -9.58 12.92
CA ARG A 20 -9.30 -10.05 14.23
C ARG A 20 -8.69 -11.39 14.66
N ALA A 21 -8.26 -12.24 13.72
CA ALA A 21 -7.88 -13.63 14.00
C ALA A 21 -6.57 -13.82 14.82
N GLY A 22 -5.78 -12.76 15.04
CA GLY A 22 -4.43 -12.88 15.64
C GLY A 22 -4.19 -12.12 16.94
N ARG A 23 -5.21 -11.47 17.53
CA ARG A 23 -5.04 -10.45 18.59
C ARG A 23 -4.10 -10.86 19.74
N GLN A 24 -4.19 -12.06 20.30
CA GLN A 24 -3.34 -12.46 21.43
C GLN A 24 -1.85 -12.59 21.09
N ARG A 25 -1.51 -13.08 19.89
CA ARG A 25 -0.12 -13.12 19.41
C ARG A 25 0.34 -11.76 18.89
N TYR A 26 -0.59 -11.00 18.30
CA TYR A 26 -0.35 -9.66 17.80
C TYR A 26 0.04 -8.70 18.93
N GLU A 27 -0.67 -8.69 20.06
CA GLU A 27 -0.32 -7.81 21.19
C GLU A 27 1.06 -8.15 21.76
N GLN A 28 1.43 -9.44 21.87
CA GLN A 28 2.77 -9.86 22.32
C GLN A 28 3.89 -9.42 21.37
N ILE A 29 3.66 -9.54 20.06
CA ILE A 29 4.62 -9.09 19.04
C ILE A 29 4.68 -7.57 19.02
N LYS A 30 3.55 -6.89 19.17
CA LYS A 30 3.42 -5.44 19.17
C LYS A 30 4.16 -4.82 20.34
N GLU A 31 4.03 -5.34 21.56
CA GLU A 31 4.79 -4.82 22.72
C GLU A 31 6.30 -4.89 22.48
N LYS A 32 6.80 -6.04 22.01
CA LYS A 32 8.22 -6.21 21.70
C LYS A 32 8.68 -5.34 20.54
N ALA A 33 7.87 -5.22 19.50
CA ALA A 33 8.15 -4.35 18.36
C ALA A 33 8.15 -2.88 18.78
N GLN A 34 7.26 -2.48 19.68
CA GLN A 34 7.16 -1.12 20.19
C GLN A 34 8.39 -0.73 21.01
N GLN A 35 8.88 -1.63 21.87
CA GLN A 35 10.14 -1.42 22.59
C GLN A 35 11.33 -1.21 21.64
N ILE A 36 11.38 -1.93 20.52
CA ILE A 36 12.42 -1.77 19.50
C ILE A 36 12.21 -0.47 18.70
N TRP A 37 10.96 -0.10 18.43
CA TRP A 37 10.60 1.10 17.67
C TRP A 37 10.94 2.40 18.43
N GLU A 38 10.85 2.36 19.76
CA GLU A 38 11.18 3.49 20.64
C GLU A 38 12.70 3.76 20.74
N LEU A 39 13.55 2.89 20.19
CA LEU A 39 14.99 3.10 20.16
C LEU A 39 15.39 4.25 19.23
N ASP A 40 16.23 5.16 19.73
CA ASP A 40 16.82 6.28 18.98
C ASP A 40 17.36 5.96 17.58
N PRO A 41 18.13 4.88 17.36
CA PRO A 41 18.61 4.53 16.02
C PRO A 41 17.46 4.20 15.05
N VAL A 42 16.39 3.59 15.56
CA VAL A 42 15.21 3.25 14.76
C VAL A 42 14.43 4.52 14.42
N GLN A 43 14.21 5.41 15.39
CA GLN A 43 13.55 6.70 15.17
C GLN A 43 14.29 7.57 14.15
N LYS A 44 15.63 7.62 14.21
CA LYS A 44 16.45 8.36 13.22
C LYS A 44 16.30 7.78 11.81
N GLN A 45 16.30 6.46 11.67
CA GLN A 45 16.17 5.82 10.37
C GLN A 45 14.74 5.96 9.83
N VAL A 46 13.73 5.80 10.68
CA VAL A 46 12.33 6.04 10.34
C VAL A 46 12.12 7.50 9.94
N GLY A 47 12.75 8.47 10.62
CA GLY A 47 12.73 9.87 10.26
C GLY A 47 13.22 10.12 8.83
N LYS A 48 14.42 9.62 8.49
CA LYS A 48 14.99 9.72 7.14
C LYS A 48 14.09 9.09 6.07
N VAL A 49 13.58 7.89 6.34
CA VAL A 49 12.68 7.19 5.42
C VAL A 49 11.33 7.88 5.31
N THR A 50 10.82 8.47 6.40
CA THR A 50 9.56 9.24 6.40
C THR A 50 9.70 10.52 5.59
N GLU A 51 10.85 11.17 5.65
CA GLU A 51 11.14 12.39 4.89
C GLU A 51 11.26 12.09 3.38
N LEU A 52 11.97 11.03 3.02
CA LEU A 52 11.99 10.49 1.65
C LEU A 52 10.60 10.01 1.20
N GLY A 53 9.87 9.37 2.11
CA GLY A 53 8.55 8.83 1.90
C GLY A 53 7.48 9.91 1.72
N LYS A 54 7.57 11.05 2.41
CA LYS A 54 6.70 12.21 2.20
C LYS A 54 6.87 12.77 0.79
N SER A 55 8.10 12.85 0.29
CA SER A 55 8.39 13.28 -1.08
C SER A 55 7.84 12.31 -2.12
N ALA A 56 8.02 11.00 -1.92
CA ALA A 56 7.46 9.97 -2.80
C ALA A 56 5.92 9.89 -2.69
N ALA A 57 5.36 10.04 -1.49
CA ALA A 57 3.91 10.00 -1.25
C ALA A 57 3.18 11.16 -1.94
N LEU A 58 3.85 12.29 -2.18
CA LEU A 58 3.32 13.41 -2.95
C LEU A 58 3.51 13.23 -4.48
N ALA A 59 4.42 12.35 -4.93
CA ALA A 59 4.70 12.10 -6.34
C ALA A 59 3.89 10.94 -6.97
N VAL A 60 3.56 9.91 -6.18
CA VAL A 60 2.76 8.75 -6.61
C VAL A 60 1.21 8.87 -6.43
N PRO A 61 0.58 9.98 -5.96
CA PRO A 61 -0.88 10.04 -5.76
C PRO A 61 -1.72 9.70 -6.99
N SER A 62 -1.29 10.17 -8.17
CA SER A 62 -2.00 9.93 -9.43
C SER A 62 -1.96 8.45 -9.84
N VAL A 63 -0.78 7.81 -9.73
CA VAL A 63 -0.62 6.38 -10.04
C VAL A 63 -1.42 5.52 -9.07
N VAL A 64 -1.42 5.86 -7.77
CA VAL A 64 -2.24 5.16 -6.77
C VAL A 64 -3.73 5.32 -7.09
N TRP A 65 -4.16 6.53 -7.42
CA TRP A 65 -5.56 6.81 -7.75
C TRP A 65 -6.03 6.08 -9.01
N ASP A 66 -5.21 6.07 -10.06
CA ASP A 66 -5.53 5.39 -11.31
C ASP A 66 -5.51 3.87 -11.16
N SER A 67 -4.55 3.33 -10.41
CA SER A 67 -4.50 1.93 -10.01
C SER A 67 -5.73 1.50 -9.23
N ALA A 68 -6.15 2.29 -8.23
CA ALA A 68 -7.36 2.01 -7.47
C ALA A 68 -8.61 2.03 -8.37
N LYS A 69 -8.72 3.02 -9.28
CA LYS A 69 -9.82 3.05 -10.26
C LYS A 69 -9.82 1.82 -11.17
N LYS A 70 -8.66 1.33 -11.63
CA LYS A 70 -8.54 0.14 -12.48
C LYS A 70 -9.05 -1.11 -11.77
N VAL A 71 -8.64 -1.33 -10.51
CA VAL A 71 -9.10 -2.45 -9.68
C VAL A 71 -10.61 -2.38 -9.45
N VAL A 72 -11.13 -1.20 -9.09
CA VAL A 72 -12.58 -1.00 -8.88
C VAL A 72 -13.37 -1.20 -10.19
N LYS A 73 -12.82 -0.77 -11.33
CA LYS A 73 -13.44 -0.98 -12.65
C LYS A 73 -13.42 -2.45 -13.05
N ALA A 74 -12.36 -3.19 -12.75
CA ALA A 74 -12.27 -4.63 -12.98
C ALA A 74 -13.30 -5.39 -12.14
N ALA A 75 -13.43 -5.05 -10.85
CA ALA A 75 -14.43 -5.63 -9.96
C ALA A 75 -15.89 -5.28 -10.36
N GLY A 76 -16.08 -4.18 -11.09
CA GLY A 76 -17.39 -3.72 -11.58
C GLY A 76 -17.87 -4.36 -12.89
N LYS A 77 -17.04 -5.17 -13.57
CA LYS A 77 -17.42 -5.83 -14.82
C LYS A 77 -18.48 -6.93 -14.58
N SER A 78 -19.28 -7.22 -15.61
CA SER A 78 -20.25 -8.32 -15.60
C SER A 78 -19.54 -9.67 -15.71
N GLY A 79 -19.97 -10.66 -14.93
CA GLY A 79 -19.34 -11.98 -14.80
C GLY A 79 -19.80 -12.68 -13.52
N THR A 80 -19.32 -13.90 -13.28
CA THR A 80 -19.53 -14.58 -11.99
C THR A 80 -18.73 -13.91 -10.87
N PRO A 81 -19.08 -14.11 -9.58
CA PRO A 81 -18.30 -13.56 -8.48
C PRO A 81 -16.82 -13.98 -8.50
N GLY A 82 -16.51 -15.20 -8.95
CA GLY A 82 -15.13 -15.70 -9.09
C GLY A 82 -14.33 -14.95 -10.14
N GLU A 83 -14.87 -14.82 -11.36
CA GLU A 83 -14.19 -14.12 -12.46
C GLU A 83 -13.94 -12.63 -12.15
N LYS A 84 -14.84 -11.99 -11.38
CA LYS A 84 -14.65 -10.60 -10.93
C LYS A 84 -13.54 -10.48 -9.90
N LEU A 85 -13.42 -11.46 -9.00
CA LEU A 85 -12.35 -11.51 -8.02
C LEU A 85 -11.01 -11.73 -8.72
N ASP A 86 -10.93 -12.71 -9.62
CA ASP A 86 -9.70 -13.01 -10.37
C ASP A 86 -9.24 -11.82 -11.22
N ALA A 87 -10.18 -11.13 -11.89
CA ALA A 87 -9.88 -9.92 -12.64
C ALA A 87 -9.42 -8.76 -11.74
N ALA A 88 -10.00 -8.60 -10.55
CA ALA A 88 -9.59 -7.58 -9.59
C ALA A 88 -8.22 -7.89 -8.98
N VAL A 89 -7.91 -9.16 -8.72
CA VAL A 89 -6.60 -9.62 -8.21
C VAL A 89 -5.52 -9.41 -9.27
N ALA A 90 -5.76 -9.84 -10.51
CA ALA A 90 -4.81 -9.67 -11.61
C ALA A 90 -4.53 -8.18 -11.92
N GLU A 91 -5.54 -7.32 -11.86
CA GLU A 91 -5.35 -5.88 -12.03
C GLU A 91 -4.67 -5.24 -10.81
N GLY A 92 -4.91 -5.79 -9.61
CA GLY A 92 -4.24 -5.41 -8.37
C GLY A 92 -2.74 -5.68 -8.39
N GLU A 93 -2.31 -6.86 -8.87
CA GLU A 93 -0.89 -7.19 -9.02
C GLU A 93 -0.19 -6.26 -10.01
N LYS A 94 -0.84 -5.93 -11.14
CA LYS A 94 -0.32 -4.97 -12.12
C LYS A 94 -0.22 -3.56 -11.53
N ALA A 95 -1.26 -3.11 -10.83
CA ALA A 95 -1.28 -1.84 -10.12
C ALA A 95 -0.15 -1.72 -9.08
N ALA A 96 0.11 -2.79 -8.32
CA ALA A 96 1.20 -2.84 -7.36
C ALA A 96 2.57 -2.75 -8.04
N GLY A 97 2.74 -3.44 -9.18
CA GLY A 97 3.94 -3.33 -10.02
C GLY A 97 4.19 -1.92 -10.56
N ASP A 98 3.14 -1.23 -11.00
CA ASP A 98 3.23 0.14 -11.53
C ASP A 98 3.61 1.15 -10.43
N VAL A 99 3.03 1.02 -9.23
CA VAL A 99 3.37 1.84 -8.07
C VAL A 99 4.82 1.60 -7.63
N ARG A 100 5.26 0.33 -7.60
CA ARG A 100 6.65 -0.01 -7.27
C ARG A 100 7.63 0.56 -8.28
N LYS A 101 7.36 0.45 -9.58
CA LYS A 101 8.20 1.05 -10.63
C LYS A 101 8.21 2.58 -10.59
N ALA A 102 7.11 3.22 -10.20
CA ALA A 102 7.07 4.66 -9.99
C ALA A 102 7.97 5.06 -8.80
N ALA A 103 7.82 4.36 -7.67
CA ALA A 103 8.64 4.58 -6.48
C ALA A 103 10.14 4.33 -6.73
N GLU A 104 10.51 3.26 -7.44
CA GLU A 104 11.90 2.97 -7.80
C GLU A 104 12.50 4.03 -8.73
N ARG A 105 11.70 4.60 -9.66
CA ARG A 105 12.15 5.70 -10.52
C ARG A 105 12.41 6.98 -9.73
N ASP A 106 11.54 7.33 -8.80
CA ASP A 106 11.71 8.52 -7.97
C ASP A 106 12.85 8.33 -6.96
N ALA A 107 13.00 7.14 -6.38
CA ALA A 107 14.14 6.81 -5.51
C ALA A 107 15.47 6.91 -6.26
N ARG A 108 15.55 6.45 -7.52
CA ARG A 108 16.74 6.63 -8.37
C ARG A 108 17.03 8.09 -8.67
N LYS A 109 16.01 8.89 -9.01
CA LYS A 109 16.19 10.34 -9.22
C LYS A 109 16.73 11.05 -7.97
N VAL A 110 16.28 10.65 -6.78
CA VAL A 110 16.79 11.19 -5.51
C VAL A 110 18.22 10.75 -5.26
N ALA A 111 18.56 9.48 -5.53
CA ALA A 111 19.92 8.97 -5.41
C ALA A 111 20.89 9.67 -6.38
N ASP A 112 20.50 9.83 -7.64
CA ASP A 112 21.29 10.51 -8.68
C ASP A 112 21.48 12.00 -8.34
N ALA A 113 20.43 12.68 -7.86
CA ALA A 113 20.52 14.08 -7.42
C ALA A 113 21.45 14.24 -6.19
N SER A 114 21.46 13.28 -5.27
CA SER A 114 22.37 13.30 -4.12
C SER A 114 23.83 13.02 -4.49
N ALA A 115 24.09 12.21 -5.53
CA ALA A 115 25.45 11.94 -6.00
C ALA A 115 26.08 13.14 -6.72
N VAL A 116 25.28 13.95 -7.41
CA VAL A 116 25.74 15.18 -8.08
C VAL A 116 25.96 16.32 -7.09
N ALA A 117 25.29 16.32 -5.94
CA ALA A 117 25.46 17.35 -4.90
C ALA A 117 26.70 17.13 -3.99
N ASP A 118 27.25 15.92 -3.97
CA ASP A 118 28.45 15.55 -3.19
C ASP A 118 29.76 15.63 -4.03
N SER A 119 29.66 16.03 -5.31
CA SER A 119 30.77 16.23 -6.25
C SER A 119 31.07 17.71 -6.48
#